data_AF-A0AAD9WK25-F1
#
_entry.id   AF-A0AAD9WK25-F1
#
_cell.length_a   1.000
_cell.length_b   1.000
_cell.length_c   1.000
_cell.angle_alpha   90.00
_cell.angle_beta   90.00
_cell.angle_gamma   90.00
#
_symmetry.space_group_name_H-M   'P 1'
#
loop_
_entity.id
_entity.type
_entity.pdbx_description
1 polymer ?
#
loop_
_entity_poly.entity_id
_entity_poly.type
_entity_poly.pdbx_seq_one_letter_code
_entity_poly.pdbx_strand_id
1 'polypeptide(L)'
;MDVMAVLSIPTSVNRVDNSLCWHYTEDGNYSVKSSYKVGLRLENSSAPSSSNKVMLSSWWKFIWHLKIPPKVIMFLWKAYYHWLLTKVCLVGRHIPVDVVYPVCLCEPETVFHALWGCKVLKVVHIEYGFMNDLSCREGMHFQDFFFVL
;
A
#
# COMPACT_ATOMS: atom_id res chain seq x y z
N MET A 1 44.53 -11.02 -5.88
CA MET A 1 44.68 -10.91 -4.41
C MET A 1 43.58 -11.66 -3.67
N ASP A 2 42.31 -11.58 -4.08
CA ASP A 2 41.19 -12.26 -3.39
C ASP A 2 41.24 -13.80 -3.37
N VAL A 3 41.63 -14.43 -4.48
CA VAL A 3 41.61 -15.90 -4.62
C VAL A 3 42.52 -16.59 -3.59
N MET A 4 43.69 -16.01 -3.31
CA MET A 4 44.64 -16.58 -2.33
C MET A 4 44.14 -16.41 -0.89
N ALA A 5 43.39 -15.34 -0.61
CA ALA A 5 42.79 -15.11 0.70
C ALA A 5 41.66 -16.13 0.98
N VAL A 6 40.80 -16.41 -0.01
CA VAL A 6 39.75 -17.44 0.08
C VAL A 6 40.33 -18.84 0.33
N LEU A 7 41.45 -19.18 -0.32
CA LEU A 7 42.11 -20.49 -0.15
C LEU A 7 42.85 -20.64 1.19
N SER A 8 43.11 -19.54 1.91
CA SER A 8 43.80 -19.56 3.21
C SER A 8 42.88 -19.82 4.40
N ILE A 9 41.56 -19.80 4.18
CA ILE A 9 40.56 -20.10 5.22
C ILE A 9 40.67 -21.58 5.57
N PRO A 10 40.97 -21.95 6.83
CA PRO A 10 41.10 -23.35 7.21
C PRO A 10 39.76 -24.07 7.03
N THR A 11 39.67 -24.96 6.05
CA THR A 11 38.54 -25.87 5.89
C THR A 11 38.57 -26.93 6.99
N SER A 12 37.41 -27.33 7.53
CA SER A 12 37.34 -28.31 8.61
C SER A 12 38.01 -29.63 8.20
N VAL A 13 38.88 -30.15 9.07
CA VAL A 13 39.58 -31.43 8.86
C VAL A 13 38.58 -32.60 8.78
N ASN A 14 37.47 -32.49 9.50
CA ASN A 14 36.31 -33.34 9.30
C ASN A 14 35.56 -32.84 8.07
N ARG A 15 35.49 -33.66 7.01
CA ARG A 15 34.65 -33.44 5.82
C ARG A 15 33.18 -33.60 6.20
N VAL A 16 32.66 -32.68 7.01
CA VAL A 16 31.24 -32.53 7.22
C VAL A 16 30.71 -31.79 6.01
N ASP A 17 29.76 -32.38 5.30
CA ASP A 17 29.11 -31.69 4.18
C ASP A 17 28.53 -30.37 4.67
N ASN A 18 28.73 -29.30 3.89
CA ASN A 18 28.13 -28.00 4.17
C ASN A 18 26.60 -28.15 4.12
N SER A 19 25.95 -28.22 5.28
CA SER A 19 24.50 -28.22 5.37
C SER A 19 23.96 -26.79 5.33
N LEU A 20 22.87 -26.59 4.59
CA LEU A 20 22.12 -25.34 4.62
C LEU A 20 21.31 -25.29 5.92
N CYS A 21 21.64 -24.34 6.81
CA CYS A 21 20.92 -24.12 8.05
C CYS A 21 20.11 -22.82 7.98
N TRP A 22 18.84 -22.91 8.37
CA TRP A 22 17.96 -21.77 8.56
C TRP A 22 18.23 -21.14 9.94
N HIS A 23 19.00 -20.05 9.96
CA HIS A 23 19.44 -19.38 11.20
C HIS A 23 18.30 -18.88 12.12
N TYR A 24 17.07 -18.79 11.60
CA TYR A 24 15.92 -18.33 12.38
C TYR A 24 15.16 -19.44 13.12
N THR A 25 15.69 -20.68 13.12
CA THR A 25 15.20 -21.80 13.94
C THR A 25 16.38 -22.42 14.69
N GLU A 26 16.15 -22.84 15.94
CA GLU A 26 17.18 -23.46 16.77
C GLU A 26 17.64 -24.81 16.20
N ASP A 27 16.73 -25.54 15.56
CA ASP A 27 17.02 -26.82 14.90
C ASP A 27 17.68 -26.64 13.51
N GLY A 28 17.87 -25.40 13.03
CA GLY A 28 18.41 -25.10 11.71
C GLY A 28 17.51 -25.50 10.54
N ASN A 29 16.32 -26.05 10.80
CA ASN A 29 15.40 -26.51 9.75
C ASN A 29 14.55 -25.38 9.18
N TYR A 30 14.48 -25.32 7.85
CA TYR A 30 13.60 -24.40 7.14
C TYR A 30 12.15 -24.88 7.16
N SER A 31 11.22 -23.96 7.40
CA SER A 31 9.79 -24.17 7.16
C SER A 31 9.13 -22.91 6.64
N VAL A 32 8.07 -23.06 5.84
CA VAL A 32 7.25 -21.93 5.34
C VAL A 32 6.74 -21.07 6.50
N LYS A 33 6.39 -21.69 7.63
CA LYS A 33 5.97 -20.98 8.85
C LYS A 33 7.07 -20.10 9.43
N SER A 34 8.31 -20.60 9.46
CA SER A 34 9.46 -19.85 9.98
C SER A 34 9.87 -18.71 9.05
N SER A 35 9.84 -18.91 7.72
CA SER A 35 10.13 -17.84 6.76
C SER A 35 9.05 -16.76 6.76
N TYR A 36 7.78 -17.13 6.89
CA TYR A 36 6.69 -16.16 7.03
C TYR A 36 6.84 -15.28 8.28
N LYS A 37 7.22 -15.87 9.42
CA LYS A 37 7.52 -15.11 10.65
C LYS A 37 8.67 -14.12 10.46
N VAL A 38 9.71 -14.51 9.73
CA VAL A 38 10.86 -13.64 9.42
C VAL A 38 10.44 -12.51 8.49
N GLY A 39 9.67 -12.80 7.45
CA GLY A 39 9.11 -11.79 6.54
C GLY A 39 8.26 -10.75 7.28
N LEU A 40 7.37 -11.20 8.16
CA LEU A 40 6.57 -10.31 9.02
C LEU A 40 7.43 -9.43 9.93
N ARG A 41 8.51 -9.96 10.51
CA ARG A 41 9.41 -9.18 11.36
C ARG A 41 10.17 -8.14 10.55
N LEU A 42 10.69 -8.51 9.37
CA LEU A 42 11.43 -7.62 8.48
C LEU A 42 10.54 -6.48 7.97
N GLU A 43 9.30 -6.78 7.59
CA GLU A 43 8.31 -5.78 7.17
C GLU A 43 7.98 -4.81 8.33
N ASN A 44 7.84 -5.31 9.56
CA ASN A 44 7.59 -4.47 10.73
C ASN A 44 8.82 -3.66 11.18
N SER A 45 10.05 -4.16 10.96
CA SER A 45 11.30 -3.45 11.31
C SER A 45 11.69 -2.36 10.31
N SER A 46 11.21 -2.44 9.07
CA SER A 46 11.56 -1.49 7.99
C SER A 46 10.76 -0.17 8.04
N ALA A 47 9.82 -0.03 8.98
CA ALA A 47 9.00 1.17 9.11
C ALA A 47 8.84 1.59 10.58
N PRO A 48 9.35 2.77 11.01
CA PRO A 48 8.82 3.43 12.19
C PRO A 48 7.40 3.90 11.86
N SER A 49 6.40 3.03 11.98
CA SER A 49 5.01 3.39 11.72
C SER A 49 4.07 2.77 12.75
N SER A 50 4.25 3.22 13.98
CA SER A 50 3.42 2.83 15.13
C SER A 50 2.09 3.62 15.21
N SER A 51 1.84 4.58 14.31
CA SER A 51 0.56 5.33 14.31
C SER A 51 -0.41 4.85 13.22
N ASN A 52 0.11 4.42 12.07
CA ASN A 52 -0.71 4.28 10.86
C ASN A 52 -1.58 3.01 10.82
N LYS A 53 -1.10 1.87 11.33
CA LYS A 53 -1.83 0.59 11.21
C LYS A 53 -3.12 0.53 12.05
N VAL A 54 -3.12 1.18 13.21
CA VAL A 54 -4.25 1.19 14.14
C VAL A 54 -5.40 2.04 13.59
N MET A 55 -5.07 3.23 13.07
CA MET A 55 -6.02 4.16 12.50
C MET A 55 -6.68 3.60 11.23
N LEU A 56 -5.88 2.99 10.34
CA LEU A 56 -6.36 2.30 9.14
C LEU A 56 -7.31 1.14 9.45
N SER A 57 -7.01 0.37 10.50
CA SER A 57 -7.89 -0.71 10.97
C SER A 57 -9.22 -0.16 11.49
N SER A 58 -9.19 0.94 12.24
CA SER A 58 -10.39 1.62 12.73
C SER A 58 -11.26 2.17 11.60
N TRP A 59 -10.63 2.81 10.60
CA TRP A 59 -11.31 3.36 9.44
C TRP A 59 -11.96 2.26 8.57
N TRP A 60 -11.25 1.15 8.35
CA TRP A 60 -11.82 0.03 7.60
C TRP A 60 -13.03 -0.54 8.34
N LYS A 61 -12.98 -0.67 9.66
CA LYS A 61 -14.15 -1.06 10.46
C LYS A 61 -15.31 -0.09 10.24
N PHE A 62 -15.09 1.23 10.29
CA PHE A 62 -16.13 2.21 10.04
C PHE A 62 -16.81 2.02 8.67
N ILE A 63 -16.03 1.81 7.61
CA ILE A 63 -16.58 1.61 6.26
C ILE A 63 -17.31 0.31 6.06
N TRP A 64 -16.86 -0.77 6.69
CA TRP A 64 -17.60 -2.02 6.67
C TRP A 64 -18.94 -1.93 7.45
N HIS A 65 -19.11 -0.95 8.35
CA HIS A 65 -20.35 -0.73 9.10
C HIS A 65 -21.29 0.30 8.45
N LEU A 66 -20.84 1.03 7.44
CA LEU A 66 -21.69 1.97 6.70
C LEU A 66 -22.81 1.20 5.97
N LYS A 67 -24.04 1.72 6.03
CA LYS A 67 -25.22 1.16 5.35
C LYS A 67 -25.23 1.50 3.86
N ILE A 68 -24.13 1.20 3.17
CA ILE A 68 -23.96 1.41 1.73
C ILE A 68 -23.87 0.06 1.00
N PRO A 69 -24.19 0.01 -0.31
CA PRO A 69 -24.07 -1.22 -1.08
C PRO A 69 -22.62 -1.76 -1.04
N PRO A 70 -22.41 -3.08 -0.89
CA PRO A 70 -21.07 -3.68 -0.85
C PRO A 70 -20.18 -3.32 -2.04
N LYS A 71 -20.80 -3.08 -3.20
CA LYS A 71 -20.11 -2.61 -4.41
C LYS A 71 -19.37 -1.29 -4.20
N VAL A 72 -19.95 -0.38 -3.41
CA VAL A 72 -19.34 0.93 -3.08
C VAL A 72 -18.19 0.74 -2.10
N ILE A 73 -18.32 -0.16 -1.12
CA ILE A 73 -17.23 -0.49 -0.19
C ILE A 73 -16.04 -1.08 -0.95
N MET A 74 -16.29 -2.03 -1.85
CA MET A 74 -15.24 -2.61 -2.71
C MET A 74 -14.60 -1.54 -3.59
N PHE A 75 -15.38 -0.59 -4.10
CA PHE A 75 -14.87 0.52 -4.89
C PHE A 75 -13.93 1.41 -4.07
N LEU A 76 -14.31 1.79 -2.84
CA LEU A 76 -13.46 2.55 -1.91
C LEU A 76 -12.17 1.79 -1.55
N TRP A 77 -12.26 0.47 -1.39
CA TRP A 77 -11.08 -0.39 -1.14
C TRP A 77 -10.10 -0.32 -2.31
N LYS A 78 -10.60 -0.45 -3.54
CA LYS A 78 -9.79 -0.30 -4.74
C LYS A 78 -9.24 1.12 -4.92
N ALA A 79 -10.01 2.14 -4.54
CA ALA A 79 -9.58 3.53 -4.56
C ALA A 79 -8.38 3.77 -3.62
N TYR A 80 -8.43 3.21 -2.41
CA TYR A 80 -7.36 3.35 -1.41
C TYR A 80 -6.03 2.74 -1.85
N TYR A 81 -6.06 1.54 -2.41
CA TYR A 81 -4.86 0.89 -2.90
C TYR A 81 -4.40 1.38 -4.28
N HIS A 82 -4.94 2.50 -4.79
CA HIS A 82 -4.59 3.04 -6.09
C HIS A 82 -4.80 2.02 -7.24
N TRP A 83 -5.82 1.17 -7.12
CA TRP A 83 -6.20 0.21 -8.16
C TRP A 83 -7.10 0.81 -9.24
N LEU A 84 -7.67 1.98 -8.98
CA LEU A 84 -8.37 2.75 -10.00
C LEU A 84 -7.35 3.21 -11.04
N LEU A 85 -7.68 2.99 -12.32
CA LEU A 85 -6.84 3.38 -13.46
C LEU A 85 -6.90 4.90 -13.68
N THR A 86 -6.57 5.67 -12.65
CA THR A 86 -6.41 7.11 -12.78
C THR A 86 -5.17 7.40 -13.61
N LYS A 87 -5.15 8.51 -14.33
CA LYS A 87 -4.04 8.84 -15.22
C LYS A 87 -2.72 9.02 -14.48
N VAL A 88 -2.77 9.51 -13.24
CA VAL A 88 -1.58 9.55 -12.37
C VAL A 88 -1.04 8.14 -12.08
N CYS A 89 -1.91 7.15 -11.85
CA CYS A 89 -1.49 5.76 -11.70
C CYS A 89 -0.95 5.15 -13.00
N LEU A 90 -1.48 5.53 -14.16
CA LEU A 90 -0.97 5.08 -15.46
C LEU A 90 0.44 5.59 -15.73
N VAL A 91 0.71 6.87 -15.43
CA VAL A 91 2.06 7.44 -15.54
C VAL A 91 3.04 6.76 -14.58
N GLY A 92 2.62 6.45 -13.35
CA GLY A 92 3.43 5.67 -12.41
C GLY A 92 3.75 4.24 -12.89
N ARG A 93 2.99 3.72 -13.86
CA ARG A 93 3.24 2.43 -14.54
C ARG A 93 3.97 2.60 -15.88
N HIS A 94 4.56 3.77 -16.13
CA HIS A 94 5.27 4.12 -17.37
C HIS A 94 4.39 4.10 -18.63
N ILE A 95 3.07 4.28 -18.49
CA ILE A 95 2.16 4.41 -19.63
C ILE A 95 2.02 5.90 -19.96
N PRO A 96 2.40 6.35 -21.17
CA PRO A 96 2.35 7.77 -21.53
C PRO A 96 0.90 8.21 -21.76
N VAL A 97 0.38 9.01 -20.83
CA VAL A 97 -0.97 9.59 -20.88
C VAL A 97 -0.90 11.03 -20.38
N ASP A 98 -1.66 11.94 -21.00
CA ASP A 98 -1.85 13.29 -20.46
C ASP A 98 -2.61 13.23 -19.13
N VAL A 99 -1.92 13.59 -18.05
CA VAL A 99 -2.40 13.50 -16.67
C VAL A 99 -3.60 14.39 -16.38
N VAL A 100 -3.88 15.41 -17.19
CA VAL A 100 -4.96 16.36 -16.94
C VAL A 100 -6.33 15.66 -16.97
N TYR A 101 -7.15 15.91 -15.94
CA TYR A 101 -8.49 15.33 -15.85
C TYR A 101 -9.40 15.91 -16.93
N PRO A 102 -10.00 15.10 -17.82
CA PRO A 102 -10.69 15.59 -19.02
C PRO A 102 -11.98 16.37 -18.70
N VAL A 103 -12.52 16.24 -17.48
CA VAL A 103 -13.78 16.89 -17.10
C VAL A 103 -13.56 18.35 -16.68
N CYS A 104 -12.53 18.63 -15.86
CA CYS A 104 -12.27 20.00 -15.40
C CYS A 104 -11.14 20.69 -16.16
N LEU A 105 -10.25 19.92 -16.81
CA LEU A 105 -9.05 20.41 -17.50
C LEU A 105 -8.12 21.27 -16.63
N CYS A 106 -8.25 21.22 -15.30
CA CYS A 106 -7.50 22.09 -14.38
C CYS A 106 -6.38 21.35 -13.64
N GLU A 107 -6.61 20.11 -13.23
CA GLU A 107 -5.73 19.38 -12.32
C GLU A 107 -5.47 17.95 -12.81
N PRO A 108 -4.37 17.33 -12.37
CA PRO A 108 -4.09 15.94 -12.69
C PRO A 108 -5.18 15.00 -12.13
N GLU A 109 -5.53 13.99 -12.90
CA GLU A 109 -6.48 12.95 -12.53
C GLU A 109 -5.89 12.05 -11.44
N THR A 110 -6.01 12.51 -10.20
CA THR A 110 -5.80 11.72 -8.99
C THR A 110 -7.11 11.04 -8.59
N VAL A 111 -7.03 9.98 -7.78
CA VAL A 111 -8.22 9.30 -7.23
C VAL A 111 -9.12 10.28 -6.48
N PHE A 112 -8.50 11.18 -5.69
CA PHE A 112 -9.23 12.20 -4.98
C PHE A 112 -9.87 13.22 -5.93
N HIS A 113 -9.13 13.74 -6.91
CA HIS A 113 -9.66 14.73 -7.83
C HIS A 113 -10.81 14.16 -8.68
N ALA A 114 -10.67 12.93 -9.16
CA ALA A 114 -11.69 12.25 -9.96
C ALA A 114 -12.95 11.89 -9.17
N LEU A 115 -12.87 11.78 -7.84
CA LEU A 115 -14.01 11.40 -6.99
C LEU A 115 -14.61 12.56 -6.21
N TRP A 116 -13.82 13.47 -5.63
CA TRP A 116 -14.31 14.56 -4.75
C TRP A 116 -13.73 15.94 -5.07
N GLY A 117 -12.48 16.01 -5.55
CA GLY A 117 -11.76 17.28 -5.70
C GLY A 117 -12.23 18.14 -6.88
N CYS A 118 -12.81 17.53 -7.90
CA CYS A 118 -13.24 18.23 -9.11
C CYS A 118 -14.44 19.16 -8.85
N LYS A 119 -14.30 20.44 -9.16
CA LYS A 119 -15.37 21.46 -9.01
C LYS A 119 -16.66 21.10 -9.74
N VAL A 120 -16.54 20.49 -10.93
CA VAL A 120 -17.69 20.05 -11.72
C VAL A 120 -18.43 18.91 -11.02
N LEU A 121 -17.70 17.94 -10.46
CA LEU A 121 -18.29 16.82 -9.72
C LEU A 121 -18.92 17.26 -8.39
N LYS A 122 -18.35 18.26 -7.71
CA LYS A 122 -18.94 18.81 -6.48
C LYS A 122 -20.38 19.30 -6.66
N VAL A 123 -20.68 19.92 -7.81
CA VAL A 123 -22.04 20.37 -8.13
C VAL A 123 -23.00 19.18 -8.21
N VAL A 124 -22.59 18.12 -8.93
CA VAL A 124 -23.37 16.88 -9.07
C VAL A 124 -23.55 16.17 -7.72
N HIS A 125 -22.52 16.15 -6.87
CA HIS A 125 -22.60 15.53 -5.54
C HIS A 125 -23.66 16.20 -4.66
N ILE A 126 -23.71 17.53 -4.68
CA ILE A 126 -24.70 18.31 -3.94
C ILE A 126 -26.12 18.01 -4.45
N GLU A 127 -26.28 17.89 -5.77
CA GLU A 127 -27.58 17.68 -6.42
C GLU A 127 -28.17 16.28 -6.12
N TYR A 128 -27.34 15.23 -6.17
CA TYR A 128 -27.80 13.84 -6.00
C TYR A 128 -27.58 13.28 -4.59
N GLY A 129 -27.02 14.09 -3.67
CA GLY A 129 -26.69 13.66 -2.30
C GLY A 129 -25.64 12.54 -2.25
N PHE A 130 -24.81 12.42 -3.29
CA PHE A 130 -23.86 11.32 -3.42
C PHE A 130 -22.71 11.50 -2.42
N MET A 131 -22.56 10.54 -1.50
CA MET A 131 -21.47 10.48 -0.51
C MET A 131 -21.41 11.67 0.47
N ASN A 132 -22.55 12.24 0.86
CA ASN A 132 -22.62 13.31 1.87
C ASN A 132 -22.04 12.90 3.25
N ASP A 133 -22.13 11.62 3.61
CA ASP A 133 -21.52 11.07 4.84
C ASP A 133 -19.99 11.01 4.78
N LEU A 134 -19.38 11.23 3.61
CA LEU A 134 -17.94 11.20 3.36
C LEU A 134 -17.46 12.63 3.05
N SER A 135 -17.68 13.57 3.96
CA SER A 135 -17.27 14.97 3.75
C SER A 135 -15.73 15.11 3.72
N CYS A 136 -15.21 15.73 2.65
CA CYS A 136 -13.78 15.91 2.39
C CYS A 136 -13.38 17.39 2.52
N ARG A 137 -12.29 17.70 3.26
CA ARG A 137 -11.64 19.03 3.22
C ARG A 137 -10.71 19.13 1.99
N GLU A 138 -10.67 20.31 1.39
CA GLU A 138 -9.84 20.61 0.21
C GLU A 138 -8.33 20.53 0.53
N GLY A 139 -7.55 19.92 -0.36
CA GLY A 139 -6.08 19.98 -0.35
C GLY A 139 -5.31 18.73 0.11
N MET A 140 -5.95 17.56 0.23
CA MET A 140 -5.33 16.35 0.78
C MET A 140 -5.06 15.28 -0.30
N HIS A 141 -3.94 14.56 -0.20
CA HIS A 141 -3.73 13.32 -0.96
C HIS A 141 -4.80 12.30 -0.54
N PHE A 142 -5.26 11.41 -1.43
CA PHE A 142 -6.31 10.45 -1.08
C PHE A 142 -5.93 9.64 0.17
N GLN A 143 -4.65 9.34 0.37
CA GLN A 143 -4.17 8.64 1.56
C GLN A 143 -4.19 9.50 2.83
N ASP A 144 -4.05 10.83 2.73
CA ASP A 144 -4.11 11.77 3.85
C ASP A 144 -5.54 11.95 4.39
N PHE A 145 -6.55 11.62 3.57
CA PHE A 145 -7.95 11.51 4.01
C PHE A 145 -8.13 10.50 5.16
N PHE A 146 -7.24 9.52 5.27
CA PHE A 146 -7.31 8.43 6.23
C PHE A 146 -6.58 8.74 7.55
N PHE A 147 -5.89 9.88 7.62
CA PHE A 147 -5.01 10.25 8.74
C PHE A 147 -5.50 11.45 9.58
N VAL A 148 -6.67 12.04 9.28
CA VAL A 148 -7.17 13.28 9.95
C VAL A 148 -8.49 13.08 10.74
N LEU A 149 -8.81 11.85 11.18
CA LEU A 149 -9.89 11.58 12.14
C LEU A 149 -9.43 10.67 13.28
#